data_AF-A0A5F5XRJ2-F1
#
_entry.id   AF-A0A5F5XRJ2-F1
#
_cell.length_a   1.000
_cell.length_b   1.000
_cell.length_c   1.000
_cell.angle_alpha   90.00
_cell.angle_beta   90.00
_cell.angle_gamma   90.00
#
_symmetry.space_group_name_H-M   'P 1'
#
loop_
_entity.id
_entity.type
_entity.pdbx_description
1 polymer ?
#
loop_
_entity_poly.entity_id
_entity_poly.type
_entity_poly.pdbx_seq_one_letter_code
_entity_poly.pdbx_strand_id
1 'polypeptide(L)' 'MSAAGAGVGGRRWARLSRLVSFSATHRLHSKCLSNEENLKLYGKCNNPNGHGHNYKGGNYEAP' A
#
# COMPACT_ATOMS: atom_id res chain seq x y z
N MET A 1 3.28 -4.04 57.60
CA MET A 1 2.23 -3.56 56.67
C MET A 1 2.84 -2.46 55.82
N SER A 2 3.24 -2.73 54.58
CA SER A 2 3.73 -1.71 53.66
C SER A 2 2.84 -1.71 52.44
N ALA A 3 2.07 -0.64 52.26
CA ALA A 3 1.19 -0.48 51.11
C ALA A 3 2.02 -0.09 49.89
N ALA A 4 2.06 -0.96 48.88
CA ALA A 4 2.40 -0.58 47.53
C ALA A 4 1.15 0.05 46.89
N GLY A 5 1.13 1.37 46.72
CA GLY A 5 -0.05 2.10 46.26
C GLY A 5 0.20 2.89 44.99
N ALA A 6 -0.19 2.29 43.86
CA ALA A 6 -0.49 2.90 42.55
C ALA A 6 0.60 3.76 41.89
N GLY A 7 1.51 3.10 41.17
CA GLY A 7 2.25 3.74 40.09
C GLY A 7 1.28 4.21 39.01
N VAL A 8 1.30 5.50 38.70
CA VAL A 8 0.51 6.12 37.62
C VAL A 8 0.87 5.44 36.30
N GLY A 9 -0.02 4.58 35.79
CA GLY A 9 0.21 3.82 34.57
C GLY A 9 0.40 4.76 33.37
N GLY A 10 1.65 4.90 32.92
CA GLY A 10 1.99 5.73 31.76
C GLY A 10 1.24 5.30 30.51
N ARG A 11 0.80 6.28 29.70
CA ARG A 11 0.10 6.06 28.43
C ARG A 11 0.89 5.11 27.53
N ARG A 12 0.25 4.02 27.11
CA ARG A 12 0.85 3.05 26.18
C ARG A 12 0.57 3.46 24.74
N TRP A 13 1.62 3.47 23.93
CA TRP A 13 1.49 3.63 22.49
C TRP A 13 0.99 2.33 21.86
N ALA A 14 0.10 2.46 20.89
CA ALA A 14 -0.39 1.36 20.08
C ALA A 14 -0.43 1.80 18.61
N ARG A 15 -0.19 0.86 17.70
CA ARG A 15 -0.40 1.04 16.27
C ARG A 15 -1.74 0.41 15.91
N LEU A 16 -2.64 1.21 15.36
CA LEU A 16 -3.93 0.76 14.86
C LEU A 16 -3.95 0.91 13.34
N SER A 17 -4.28 -0.17 12.63
CA SER A 17 -4.38 -0.19 11.18
C SER A 17 -5.71 -0.79 10.74
N ARG A 18 -6.22 -0.34 9.60
CA ARG A 18 -7.43 -0.87 8.96
C ARG A 18 -7.14 -1.21 7.51
N LEU A 19 -7.51 -2.42 7.11
CA LEU A 19 -7.43 -2.87 5.72
C LEU A 19 -8.71 -2.44 4.98
N VAL A 20 -8.54 -1.84 3.81
CA VAL A 20 -9.61 -1.55 2.85
C VAL A 20 -9.18 -2.01 1.46
N SER A 21 -10.14 -2.23 0.56
CA SER A 21 -9.88 -2.60 -0.82
C SER A 21 -10.69 -1.77 -1.79
N PHE A 22 -10.18 -1.59 -3.00
CA PHE A 22 -10.91 -0.96 -4.10
C PHE A 22 -10.50 -1.59 -5.43
N SER A 23 -11.41 -1.52 -6.41
CA SER A 23 -11.17 -2.00 -7.78
C SER A 23 -10.86 -0.82 -8.69
N ALA A 24 -9.82 -0.92 -9.52
CA ALA A 24 -9.48 0.10 -10.51
C ALA A 24 -8.76 -0.50 -11.73
N THR A 25 -8.82 0.21 -12.86
CA THR A 25 -8.10 -0.11 -14.10
C THR A 25 -6.96 0.86 -14.35
N HIS A 26 -5.93 0.40 -15.06
CA HIS A 26 -4.79 1.22 -15.44
C HIS A 26 -4.00 0.63 -16.62
N ARG A 27 -3.01 1.39 -17.10
CA ARG A 27 -2.00 0.96 -18.08
C ARG A 27 -0.65 1.45 -17.61
N LEU A 28 0.34 0.57 -17.57
CA LEU A 28 1.71 1.00 -17.31
C LEU A 28 2.29 1.50 -18.64
N HIS A 29 2.43 2.82 -18.80
CA HIS A 29 2.97 3.44 -20.01
C HIS A 29 3.69 4.76 -19.65
N SER A 30 4.94 4.90 -20.08
CA SER A 30 5.72 6.13 -19.91
C SER A 30 5.65 6.98 -21.18
N LYS A 31 5.34 8.27 -21.03
CA LYS A 31 5.32 9.25 -22.12
C LYS A 31 6.71 9.57 -22.67
N CYS A 32 7.76 9.26 -21.92
CA CYS A 32 9.15 9.51 -22.30
C CYS A 32 9.80 8.33 -23.04
N LEU A 33 9.08 7.22 -23.21
CA LEU A 33 9.54 6.02 -23.91
C LEU A 33 8.78 5.85 -25.23
N SER A 34 9.43 5.27 -26.23
CA SER A 34 8.75 4.84 -27.46
C SER A 34 7.73 3.73 -27.18
N ASN A 35 6.90 3.40 -28.17
CA ASN A 35 5.94 2.31 -28.03
C ASN A 35 6.64 0.95 -27.87
N GLU A 36 7.72 0.73 -28.61
CA GLU A 36 8.52 -0.49 -28.55
C GLU A 36 9.21 -0.65 -27.19
N GLU A 37 9.77 0.44 -26.64
CA GLU A 37 10.39 0.44 -25.31
C GLU A 37 9.37 0.17 -24.21
N ASN A 38 8.19 0.80 -24.31
CA ASN A 38 7.06 0.56 -23.42
C ASN A 38 6.59 -0.90 -23.46
N LEU A 39 6.46 -1.47 -24.65
CA LEU A 39 6.08 -2.87 -24.82
C LEU A 39 7.15 -3.81 -24.28
N LYS A 40 8.43 -3.54 -24.52
CA LYS A 40 9.54 -4.35 -24.02
C LYS A 40 9.64 -4.32 -22.50
N LEU A 41 9.45 -3.15 -21.88
CA LEU A 41 9.57 -2.98 -20.44
C LEU A 41 8.34 -3.49 -19.68
N TYR A 42 7.14 -3.08 -20.11
CA TYR A 42 5.90 -3.35 -19.37
C TYR A 42 5.12 -4.55 -19.92
N GLY A 43 5.45 -5.06 -21.11
CA GLY A 43 4.84 -6.26 -21.70
C GLY A 43 3.32 -6.19 -21.72
N LYS A 44 2.67 -7.23 -21.21
CA LYS A 44 1.20 -7.32 -21.09
C LYS A 44 0.57 -6.17 -20.30
N CYS A 45 1.30 -5.54 -19.39
CA CYS A 45 0.80 -4.41 -18.60
C CYS A 45 0.73 -3.10 -19.41
N ASN A 46 1.35 -3.04 -20.60
CA ASN A 46 1.24 -1.93 -21.54
C ASN A 46 0.04 -2.05 -22.49
N ASN A 47 -0.86 -3.03 -22.33
CA ASN A 47 -2.05 -3.19 -23.19
C ASN A 47 -2.72 -1.81 -23.45
N PRO A 48 -2.93 -1.38 -24.71
CA PRO A 48 -3.57 -0.10 -25.02
C PRO A 48 -4.93 0.10 -24.35
N ASN A 49 -5.67 -0.99 -24.11
CA ASN A 49 -6.96 -0.98 -23.42
C ASN A 49 -6.86 -1.13 -21.89
N GLY A 50 -5.64 -1.19 -21.35
CA GLY A 50 -5.37 -1.35 -19.93
C GLY A 50 -5.63 -2.76 -19.37
N HIS A 51 -5.62 -2.83 -18.04
CA HIS A 51 -5.98 -4.00 -17.25
C HIS A 51 -6.42 -3.55 -15.84
N GLY A 52 -7.01 -4.44 -15.05
CA GLY A 52 -7.59 -4.10 -13.73
C GLY A 52 -6.98 -4.86 -12.58
N HIS A 53 -7.14 -4.31 -11.37
CA HIS A 53 -6.75 -4.92 -10.10
C HIS A 53 -7.79 -4.65 -9.00
N ASN A 54 -7.85 -5.56 -8.03
CA ASN A 54 -8.50 -5.35 -6.74
C ASN A 54 -7.41 -5.03 -5.72
N TYR A 55 -7.12 -3.73 -5.56
CA TYR A 55 -6.09 -3.24 -4.66
C TYR A 55 -6.47 -3.47 -3.21
N LYS A 56 -5.48 -3.73 -2.36
CA LYS A 56 -5.60 -3.83 -0.91
C LYS A 56 -4.74 -2.74 -0.28
N GLY A 57 -5.25 -2.07 0.76
CA GLY A 57 -4.49 -1.13 1.56
C GLY A 57 -3.21 -1.79 2.07
N GLY A 58 -2.07 -1.15 1.89
CA GLY A 58 -0.77 -1.72 2.26
C GLY A 58 -0.66 -1.96 3.76
N ASN A 59 0.11 -2.98 4.14
CA ASN A 59 0.63 -3.11 5.49
C ASN A 59 1.69 -2.02 5.67
N TYR A 60 1.30 -0.85 6.19
CA TYR A 60 2.29 0.09 6.70
C TYR A 60 2.89 -0.51 7.97
N GLU A 61 3.94 -1.30 7.82
CA GLU A 61 4.89 -1.49 8.91
C GLU A 61 5.54 -0.12 9.12
N ALA A 62 5.00 0.68 10.03
CA ALA A 62 5.72 1.87 10.44
C ALA A 62 7.06 1.43 11.07
N PRO A 63 8.13 2.21 10.89
CA PRO A 63 9.43 1.89 11.47
C PRO A 63 9.35 1.66 12.99
#